data_AF-A0A972P7L0-F1
#
_entry.id   AF-A0A972P7L0-F1
#
_cell.length_a   1.000
_cell.length_b   1.000
_cell.length_c   1.000
_cell.angle_alpha   90.00
_cell.angle_beta   90.00
_cell.angle_gamma   90.00
#
_symmetry.space_group_name_H-M   'P 1'
#
loop_
_entity.id
_entity.type
_entity.pdbx_description
1 polymer ?
#
loop_
_entity_poly.entity_id
_entity_poly.type
_entity_poly.pdbx_seq_one_letter_code
_entity_poly.pdbx_strand_id
1 'polypeptide(L)'
;MDRSFYEFWGRYFLGLARGRQQFEDVTAWMRQGFQGSEGLTEVFRKAYGLDREEKTDTADFWQKTQESFLASLREYLALFDVVPREDLAALQRENEELKKTVARLEETLRRQQDLLGEKGLDPAGMIEGFQDLMQKQADEFQKLIEAMGRQFDKKKQPLSS
;
A
#
# COMPACT_ATOMS: atom_id res chain seq x y z
N MET A 1 5.08 26.63 -14.80
CA MET A 1 4.25 27.78 -14.36
C MET A 1 4.72 29.03 -15.08
N ASP A 2 3.80 29.83 -15.62
CA ASP A 2 4.11 31.05 -16.40
C ASP A 2 3.66 32.34 -15.70
N ARG A 3 4.04 33.49 -16.26
CA ARG A 3 3.66 34.81 -15.72
C ARG A 3 2.14 34.99 -15.63
N SER A 4 1.43 34.55 -16.67
CA SER A 4 -0.02 34.67 -16.80
C SER A 4 -0.76 33.89 -15.70
N PHE A 5 -0.26 32.71 -15.33
CA PHE A 5 -0.76 31.90 -14.22
C PHE A 5 -0.66 32.66 -12.88
N TYR A 6 0.50 33.26 -12.58
CA TYR A 6 0.65 34.06 -11.36
C TYR A 6 -0.20 35.34 -11.39
N GLU A 7 -0.34 35.97 -12.55
CA GLU A 7 -1.16 37.16 -12.73
C GLU A 7 -2.65 36.85 -12.51
N PHE A 8 -3.13 35.70 -12.98
CA PHE A 8 -4.48 35.21 -12.70
C PHE A 8 -4.71 35.06 -11.19
N TRP A 9 -3.86 34.30 -10.51
CA TRP A 9 -4.00 34.06 -9.07
C TRP A 9 -3.86 35.34 -8.25
N GLY A 10 -2.93 36.22 -8.61
CA GLY A 10 -2.78 37.53 -7.98
C GLY A 10 -4.05 38.37 -8.08
N ARG A 11 -4.66 38.45 -9.27
CA ARG A 11 -5.92 39.18 -9.47
C ARG A 11 -7.09 38.52 -8.74
N TYR A 12 -7.15 37.20 -8.76
CA TYR A 12 -8.17 36.42 -8.06
C TYR A 12 -8.12 36.63 -6.55
N PHE A 13 -6.94 36.50 -5.93
CA PHE A 13 -6.77 36.73 -4.48
C PHE A 13 -7.04 38.18 -4.08
N LEU A 14 -6.69 39.16 -4.92
CA LEU A 14 -7.08 40.54 -4.69
C LEU A 14 -8.60 40.75 -4.81
N GLY A 15 -9.27 40.02 -5.71
CA GLY A 15 -10.72 39.98 -5.83
C GLY A 15 -11.39 39.40 -4.59
N LEU A 16 -10.88 38.28 -4.09
CA LEU A 16 -11.30 37.64 -2.84
C LEU A 16 -11.13 38.58 -1.64
N ALA A 17 -9.96 39.20 -1.49
CA ALA A 17 -9.68 40.13 -0.39
C ALA A 17 -10.63 41.35 -0.38
N ARG A 18 -11.15 41.73 -1.54
CA ARG A 18 -12.12 42.83 -1.71
C ARG A 18 -13.58 42.36 -1.61
N GLY A 19 -13.83 41.08 -1.35
CA GLY A 19 -15.18 40.48 -1.28
C GLY A 19 -15.89 40.39 -2.63
N ARG A 20 -15.17 40.51 -3.75
CA ARG A 20 -15.75 40.49 -5.11
C ARG A 20 -15.83 39.08 -5.72
N GLN A 21 -15.18 38.10 -5.10
CA GLN A 21 -15.11 36.69 -5.52
C GLN A 21 -15.20 35.81 -4.28
N GLN A 22 -15.66 34.56 -4.43
CA GLN A 22 -15.65 33.52 -3.40
C GLN A 22 -14.72 32.37 -3.79
N PHE A 23 -14.20 31.64 -2.80
CA PHE A 23 -13.22 30.58 -3.08
C PHE A 23 -13.83 29.43 -3.89
N GLU A 24 -15.10 29.14 -3.63
CA GLU A 24 -15.89 28.11 -4.32
C GLU A 24 -16.04 28.40 -5.81
N ASP A 25 -16.06 29.69 -6.21
CA ASP A 25 -16.29 30.12 -7.58
C ASP A 25 -15.24 29.57 -8.55
N VAL A 26 -13.96 29.52 -8.15
CA VAL A 26 -12.89 29.03 -9.04
C VAL A 26 -12.97 27.52 -9.24
N THR A 27 -13.37 26.77 -8.20
CA THR A 27 -13.51 25.30 -8.31
C THR A 27 -14.71 24.93 -9.17
N ALA A 28 -15.84 25.63 -9.02
CA ALA A 28 -17.02 25.45 -9.84
C ALA A 28 -16.74 25.83 -11.31
N TRP A 29 -16.07 26.97 -11.53
CA TRP A 29 -15.70 27.44 -12.86
C TRP A 29 -14.78 26.46 -13.60
N MET A 30 -13.75 25.91 -12.93
CA MET A 30 -12.89 24.88 -13.54
C MET A 30 -13.67 23.59 -13.85
N ARG A 31 -14.60 23.16 -12.99
CA ARG A 31 -15.45 21.98 -13.24
C ARG A 31 -16.38 22.17 -14.44
N GLN A 32 -16.82 23.39 -14.69
CA GLN A 32 -17.64 23.74 -15.85
C GLN A 32 -16.81 24.05 -17.11
N GLY A 33 -15.53 23.66 -17.14
CA GLY A 33 -14.68 23.86 -18.32
C GLY A 33 -14.33 25.33 -18.55
N PHE A 34 -14.12 26.10 -17.46
CA PHE A 34 -13.82 27.53 -17.49
C PHE A 34 -14.94 28.37 -18.11
N GLN A 35 -16.19 27.93 -17.95
CA GLN A 35 -17.40 28.63 -18.37
C GLN A 35 -18.31 28.88 -17.16
N GLY A 36 -19.36 29.69 -17.33
CA GLY A 36 -20.41 29.89 -16.31
C GLY A 36 -20.12 30.93 -15.22
N SER A 37 -18.91 31.49 -15.15
CA SER A 37 -18.59 32.66 -14.34
C SER A 37 -17.99 33.76 -15.21
N GLU A 38 -18.80 34.74 -15.60
CA GLU A 38 -18.35 35.86 -16.43
C GLU A 38 -17.21 36.62 -15.76
N GLY A 39 -17.29 36.83 -14.44
CA GLY A 39 -16.25 37.52 -13.68
C GLY A 39 -14.90 36.79 -13.68
N LEU A 40 -14.88 35.46 -13.48
CA LEU A 40 -13.64 34.68 -13.51
C LEU A 40 -13.08 34.52 -14.92
N THR A 41 -13.98 34.31 -15.89
CA THR A 41 -13.62 34.21 -17.31
C THR A 41 -12.95 35.50 -17.78
N GLU A 42 -13.45 36.67 -17.35
CA GLU A 42 -12.85 37.97 -17.66
C GLU A 42 -11.48 38.17 -16.98
N VAL A 43 -11.35 37.77 -15.71
CA VAL A 43 -10.04 37.84 -15.02
C VAL A 43 -9.02 36.95 -15.74
N PHE A 44 -9.43 35.76 -16.14
CA PHE A 44 -8.60 34.82 -16.90
C PHE A 44 -8.21 35.36 -18.27
N ARG A 45 -9.18 35.86 -19.04
CA ARG A 45 -8.92 36.47 -20.35
C ARG A 45 -7.91 37.60 -20.26
N LYS A 46 -8.06 38.47 -19.26
CA LYS A 46 -7.14 39.60 -19.07
C LYS A 46 -5.75 39.17 -18.58
N ALA A 47 -5.65 38.09 -17.80
CA ALA A 47 -4.37 37.55 -17.37
C ALA A 47 -3.59 36.91 -18.53
N TYR A 48 -4.29 36.28 -19.46
CA TYR A 48 -3.71 35.59 -20.63
C TYR A 48 -3.70 36.44 -21.91
N GLY A 49 -4.12 37.71 -21.85
CA GLY A 49 -4.08 38.63 -22.98
C GLY A 49 -5.16 38.40 -24.05
N LEU A 50 -6.16 37.57 -23.76
CA LEU A 50 -7.34 37.29 -24.60
C LEU A 50 -8.33 38.47 -24.69
N ASP A 51 -8.15 39.51 -23.88
CA ASP A 51 -8.91 40.77 -23.94
C ASP A 51 -8.49 41.66 -25.14
N ARG A 52 -7.50 41.21 -25.92
CA ARG A 52 -6.94 41.91 -27.09
C ARG A 52 -7.12 41.05 -28.34
N GLU A 53 -8.33 40.87 -28.84
CA GLU A 53 -8.53 40.08 -30.07
C GLU A 53 -8.86 40.93 -31.29
N GLU A 54 -8.11 40.69 -32.36
CA GLU A 54 -8.65 40.77 -33.74
C GLU A 54 -8.14 39.67 -34.69
N LYS A 55 -7.13 38.83 -34.34
CA LYS A 55 -6.43 38.03 -35.38
C LYS A 55 -6.04 36.58 -35.05
N THR A 56 -6.52 35.99 -33.97
CA THR A 56 -6.19 34.59 -33.66
C THR A 56 -7.47 33.78 -33.59
N ASP A 57 -7.43 32.54 -34.09
CA ASP A 57 -8.54 31.60 -34.01
C ASP A 57 -8.88 31.38 -32.52
N THR A 58 -9.88 32.12 -32.05
CA THR A 58 -10.22 32.33 -30.63
C THR A 58 -10.44 31.01 -29.90
N ALA A 59 -11.01 30.01 -30.60
CA ALA A 59 -11.32 28.70 -30.03
C ALA A 59 -10.07 27.86 -29.73
N ASP A 60 -9.16 27.74 -30.70
CA ASP A 60 -7.91 26.99 -30.55
C ASP A 60 -6.98 27.63 -29.52
N PHE A 61 -6.93 28.97 -29.52
CA PHE A 61 -6.13 29.71 -28.55
C PHE A 61 -6.72 29.61 -27.13
N TRP A 62 -8.05 29.66 -26.99
CA TRP A 62 -8.74 29.42 -25.72
C TRP A 62 -8.43 28.03 -25.16
N GLN A 63 -8.58 26.98 -25.97
CA GLN A 63 -8.29 25.61 -25.54
C GLN A 63 -6.83 25.43 -25.09
N LYS A 64 -5.86 25.93 -25.89
CA LYS A 64 -4.44 25.88 -25.50
C LYS A 64 -4.15 26.63 -24.20
N THR A 65 -4.84 27.76 -23.98
CA THR A 65 -4.71 28.54 -22.75
C THR A 65 -5.22 27.77 -21.54
N GLN A 66 -6.36 27.08 -21.67
CA GLN A 66 -6.89 26.21 -20.62
C GLN A 66 -5.92 25.07 -20.28
N GLU A 67 -5.41 24.38 -21.30
CA GLU A 67 -4.45 23.29 -21.15
C GLU A 67 -3.17 23.76 -20.45
N SER A 68 -2.62 24.91 -20.87
CA SER A 68 -1.44 25.51 -20.25
C SER A 68 -1.66 25.93 -18.79
N PHE A 69 -2.83 26.49 -18.48
CA PHE A 69 -3.21 26.84 -17.10
C PHE A 69 -3.31 25.59 -16.22
N LEU A 70 -3.97 24.53 -16.71
CA LEU A 70 -4.10 23.26 -15.98
C LEU A 70 -2.74 22.58 -15.77
N ALA A 71 -1.85 22.63 -16.76
CA ALA A 71 -0.49 22.14 -16.61
C ALA A 71 0.27 22.91 -15.52
N SER A 72 0.20 24.24 -15.53
CA SER A 72 0.81 25.09 -14.50
C SER A 72 0.21 24.84 -13.11
N LEU A 73 -1.09 24.61 -13.02
CA LEU A 73 -1.76 24.26 -11.76
C LEU A 73 -1.26 22.92 -11.21
N ARG A 74 -1.10 21.91 -12.08
CA ARG A 74 -0.55 20.60 -11.68
C ARG A 74 0.89 20.72 -11.20
N GLU A 75 1.73 21.48 -11.91
CA GLU A 75 3.10 21.76 -11.47
C GLU A 75 3.15 22.47 -10.13
N TYR A 76 2.29 23.48 -9.93
CA TYR A 76 2.17 24.17 -8.64
C TYR A 76 1.79 23.23 -7.52
N LEU A 77 0.77 22.39 -7.73
CA LEU A 77 0.29 21.43 -6.75
C LEU A 77 1.35 20.35 -6.43
N ALA A 78 2.11 19.92 -7.44
CA ALA A 78 3.20 18.97 -7.25
C ALA A 78 4.28 19.48 -6.29
N LEU A 79 4.49 20.80 -6.18
CA LEU A 79 5.43 21.37 -5.20
C LEU A 79 5.02 21.14 -3.74
N PHE A 80 3.74 20.88 -3.48
CA PHE A 80 3.20 20.66 -2.14
C PHE A 80 2.92 19.18 -1.86
N ASP A 81 3.37 18.27 -2.73
CA ASP A 81 3.15 16.82 -2.64
C ASP A 81 1.67 16.45 -2.41
N VAL A 82 0.75 17.25 -2.97
CA VAL A 82 -0.69 17.01 -2.81
C VAL A 82 -1.13 15.90 -3.75
N VAL A 83 -1.85 14.93 -3.20
CA VAL A 83 -2.40 13.80 -3.94
C VAL A 83 -3.85 14.09 -4.31
N PRO A 84 -4.28 13.80 -5.55
CA PRO A 84 -5.69 13.87 -5.92
C PRO A 84 -6.56 13.07 -4.94
N ARG A 85 -7.73 13.63 -4.58
CA ARG A 85 -8.64 12.97 -3.62
C ARG A 85 -9.11 11.59 -4.09
N GLU A 86 -9.25 11.42 -5.41
CA GLU A 86 -9.65 10.15 -6.01
C GLU A 86 -8.59 9.08 -5.79
N ASP A 87 -7.32 9.41 -6.01
CA ASP A 87 -6.18 8.52 -5.77
C ASP A 87 -6.06 8.17 -4.29
N LEU A 88 -6.24 9.16 -3.39
CA LEU A 88 -6.27 8.91 -1.95
C LEU A 88 -7.42 7.95 -1.57
N ALA A 89 -8.61 8.16 -2.12
CA ALA A 89 -9.77 7.30 -1.85
C ALA A 89 -9.57 5.88 -2.39
N ALA A 90 -8.94 5.73 -3.57
CA ALA A 90 -8.58 4.44 -4.13
C ALA A 90 -7.57 3.71 -3.25
N LEU A 91 -6.50 4.39 -2.82
CA LEU A 91 -5.50 3.86 -1.90
C LEU A 91 -6.11 3.45 -0.55
N GLN A 92 -7.06 4.21 -0.03
CA GLN A 92 -7.77 3.86 1.20
C GLN A 92 -8.56 2.55 1.06
N ARG A 93 -9.28 2.37 -0.06
CA ARG A 93 -10.02 1.13 -0.33
C ARG A 93 -9.07 -0.07 -0.43
N GLU A 94 -7.98 0.07 -1.18
CA GLU A 94 -6.97 -0.99 -1.30
C GLU A 94 -6.36 -1.33 0.06
N ASN A 95 -6.06 -0.32 0.89
CA ASN A 95 -5.53 -0.54 2.24
C ASN A 95 -6.52 -1.30 3.14
N GLU A 96 -7.81 -1.02 3.03
CA GLU A 96 -8.86 -1.76 3.74
C GLU A 96 -8.96 -3.22 3.27
N GLU A 97 -8.85 -3.47 1.97
CA GLU A 97 -8.85 -4.83 1.42
C GLU A 97 -7.61 -5.63 1.84
N LEU A 98 -6.45 -4.99 1.83
CA LEU A 98 -5.19 -5.59 2.31
C LEU A 98 -5.28 -5.93 3.79
N LYS A 99 -5.82 -5.03 4.64
CA LYS A 99 -6.03 -5.30 6.07
C LYS A 99 -6.94 -6.51 6.30
N LYS A 100 -8.03 -6.63 5.54
CA LYS A 100 -8.91 -7.82 5.60
C LYS A 100 -8.17 -9.10 5.20
N THR A 101 -7.34 -9.02 4.17
CA THR A 101 -6.54 -10.15 3.69
C THR A 101 -5.52 -10.58 4.73
N VAL A 102 -4.82 -9.64 5.35
CA VAL A 102 -3.86 -9.89 6.44
C VAL A 102 -4.56 -10.58 7.61
N ALA A 103 -5.69 -10.03 8.09
CA ALA A 103 -6.43 -10.63 9.19
C ALA A 103 -6.85 -12.08 8.90
N ARG A 104 -7.31 -12.36 7.67
CA ARG A 104 -7.66 -13.73 7.24
C ARG A 104 -6.45 -14.66 7.18
N LEU A 105 -5.31 -14.16 6.71
CA LEU A 105 -4.06 -14.94 6.64
C LEU A 105 -3.53 -15.24 8.04
N GLU A 106 -3.58 -14.27 8.95
CA GLU A 106 -3.22 -14.44 10.37
C GLU A 106 -4.11 -15.49 11.05
N GLU A 107 -5.42 -15.45 10.81
CA GLU A 107 -6.34 -16.47 11.32
C GLU A 107 -6.03 -17.86 10.76
N THR A 108 -5.73 -17.95 9.47
CA THR A 108 -5.35 -19.21 8.82
C THR A 108 -4.04 -19.76 9.38
N LEU A 109 -3.04 -18.91 9.57
CA LEU A 109 -1.75 -19.29 10.17
C LEU A 109 -1.94 -19.78 11.60
N ARG A 110 -2.73 -19.06 12.40
CA ARG A 110 -3.02 -19.47 13.78
C ARG A 110 -3.71 -20.82 13.82
N ARG A 111 -4.73 -21.04 12.99
CA ARG A 111 -5.41 -22.33 12.87
C ARG A 111 -4.46 -23.46 12.43
N GLN A 112 -3.54 -23.18 11.51
CA GLN A 112 -2.53 -24.16 11.09
C GLN A 112 -1.55 -24.49 12.20
N GLN A 113 -1.10 -23.49 12.97
CA GLN A 113 -0.25 -23.70 14.15
C GLN A 113 -0.97 -24.54 15.21
N ASP A 114 -2.23 -24.23 15.50
CA ASP A 114 -3.05 -24.99 16.45
C ASP A 114 -3.20 -26.46 15.98
N LEU A 115 -3.48 -26.69 14.69
CA LEU A 115 -3.58 -28.05 14.13
C LEU A 115 -2.25 -28.82 14.16
N LEU A 116 -1.12 -28.14 13.97
CA LEU A 116 0.21 -28.76 14.08
C LEU A 116 0.50 -29.16 15.54
N GLY A 117 0.15 -28.29 16.50
CA GLY A 117 0.21 -28.60 17.93
C GLY A 117 -0.69 -29.77 18.33
N GLU A 118 -1.95 -29.76 17.91
CA GLU A 118 -2.92 -30.83 18.20
C GLU A 118 -2.53 -32.18 17.61
N LYS A 119 -1.96 -32.21 16.40
CA LYS A 119 -1.49 -33.46 15.77
C LYS A 119 -0.18 -33.99 16.34
N GLY A 120 0.41 -33.31 17.34
CA GLY A 120 1.73 -33.66 17.87
C GLY A 120 2.85 -33.54 16.81
N LEU A 121 2.59 -32.80 15.73
CA LEU A 121 3.55 -32.48 14.67
C LEU A 121 4.29 -31.18 14.98
N ASP A 122 4.22 -30.71 16.23
CA ASP A 122 5.13 -29.69 16.74
C ASP A 122 6.57 -30.22 16.60
N PRO A 123 7.46 -29.51 15.88
CA PRO A 123 8.85 -29.91 15.72
C PRO A 123 9.54 -30.23 17.05
N ALA A 124 9.19 -29.55 18.14
CA ALA A 124 9.75 -29.84 19.46
C ALA A 124 9.28 -31.20 20.00
N GLY A 125 7.97 -31.47 19.97
CA GLY A 125 7.39 -32.74 20.43
C GLY A 125 7.81 -33.95 19.59
N MET A 126 8.01 -33.78 18.27
CA MET A 126 8.53 -34.85 17.41
C MET A 126 9.99 -35.22 17.73
N ILE A 127 10.83 -34.23 18.05
CA ILE A 127 12.24 -34.47 18.42
C ILE A 127 12.33 -35.22 19.76
N GLU A 128 11.49 -34.85 20.73
CA GLU A 128 11.43 -35.49 22.04
C GLU A 128 10.96 -36.95 21.93
N GLY A 129 9.90 -37.20 21.14
CA GLY A 129 9.42 -38.57 20.86
C GLY A 129 10.46 -39.43 20.12
N PHE A 130 11.27 -38.85 19.24
CA PHE A 130 12.37 -39.55 18.57
C PHE A 130 13.52 -39.87 19.53
N GLN A 131 13.87 -38.95 20.44
CA GLN A 131 14.85 -39.20 21.49
C GLN A 131 14.44 -40.36 22.41
N ASP A 132 13.18 -40.39 22.84
CA ASP A 132 12.65 -41.49 23.65
C ASP A 132 12.70 -42.84 22.94
N LEU A 133 12.39 -42.86 21.64
CA LEU A 133 12.51 -44.06 20.80
C LEU A 133 13.94 -44.56 20.69
N MET A 134 14.90 -43.66 20.45
CA MET A 134 16.32 -43.96 20.41
C MET A 134 16.83 -44.51 21.75
N GLN A 135 16.39 -43.92 22.86
CA GLN A 135 16.75 -44.37 24.20
C GLN A 135 16.22 -45.78 24.48
N LYS A 136 14.95 -46.05 24.16
CA LYS A 136 14.36 -47.38 24.30
C LYS A 136 15.07 -48.42 23.43
N GLN A 137 15.44 -48.06 22.21
CA GLN A 137 16.14 -48.97 21.30
C GLN A 137 17.57 -49.26 21.78
N ALA A 138 18.24 -48.27 22.37
CA ALA A 138 19.55 -48.46 23.01
C ALA A 138 19.45 -49.40 24.22
N ASP A 139 18.43 -49.23 25.06
CA ASP A 139 18.19 -50.10 26.22
C ASP A 139 17.84 -51.54 25.81
N GLU A 140 17.02 -51.71 24.77
CA GLU A 140 16.70 -53.02 24.17
C GLU A 140 17.95 -53.70 23.62
N PHE A 141 18.80 -52.95 22.92
CA PHE A 141 20.07 -53.46 22.39
C PHE A 141 21.03 -53.84 23.52
N GLN A 142 21.12 -53.03 24.57
CA GLN A 142 21.91 -53.31 25.76
C GLN A 142 21.45 -54.63 26.42
N LYS A 143 20.13 -54.80 26.60
CA LYS A 143 19.53 -56.04 27.13
C LYS A 143 19.84 -57.25 26.25
N LEU A 144 19.80 -57.08 24.93
CA LEU A 144 20.13 -58.15 23.98
C LEU A 144 21.61 -58.57 24.07
N ILE A 145 22.52 -57.61 24.16
CA ILE A 145 23.96 -57.84 24.35
C ILE A 145 24.21 -58.54 25.69
N GLU A 146 23.58 -58.08 26.77
CA GLU A 146 23.69 -58.71 28.08
C GLU A 146 23.10 -60.13 28.12
N ALA A 147 21.99 -60.36 27.41
CA ALA A 147 21.39 -61.68 27.29
C ALA A 147 22.31 -62.64 26.51
N MET A 148 22.89 -62.17 25.40
CA MET A 148 23.89 -62.92 24.64
C MET A 148 25.14 -63.18 25.48
N GLY A 149 25.69 -62.18 26.17
CA GLY A 149 26.85 -62.33 27.06
C GLY A 149 26.62 -63.39 28.14
N ARG A 150 25.45 -63.36 28.79
CA ARG A 150 25.04 -64.40 29.76
C ARG A 150 24.93 -65.79 29.14
N GLN A 151 24.51 -65.89 27.88
CA GLN A 151 24.40 -67.17 27.16
C GLN A 151 25.77 -67.71 26.71
N PHE A 152 26.72 -66.82 26.39
CA PHE A 152 28.11 -67.18 26.09
C PHE A 152 28.91 -67.57 27.35
N ASP A 153 28.68 -66.91 28.48
CA ASP A 153 29.30 -67.28 29.77
C ASP A 153 28.76 -68.61 30.29
N LYS A 154 27.47 -68.91 30.08
CA LYS A 154 26.90 -70.26 30.36
C LYS A 154 27.53 -71.37 29.52
N LYS A 155 28.04 -71.07 28.31
CA LYS A 155 28.73 -72.05 27.45
C LYS A 155 30.22 -72.23 27.81
N LYS A 156 30.79 -71.40 28.68
CA LYS A 156 32.21 -71.47 29.11
C LYS A 156 32.45 -72.25 30.39
N GLN A 157 31.43 -72.82 31.04
CA GLN A 157 31.66 -73.80 32.12
C GLN A 157 32.22 -75.10 31.50
N PRO A 158 33.45 -75.51 31.83
CA PRO A 158 34.04 -76.70 31.23
C PRO A 158 33.47 -77.97 31.85
N LEU A 159 33.32 -79.00 31.00
CA LEU A 159 33.37 -80.39 31.43
C LEU A 159 34.67 -80.60 32.23
N SER A 160 34.58 -80.74 33.54
CA SER A 160 35.64 -81.34 34.35
C SER A 160 35.04 -82.10 35.52
N SER A 161 35.09 -83.43 35.36
CA SER A 161 35.11 -84.53 36.35
C SER A 161 34.04 -84.59 37.43
#